data_AF-A0A0F9LBM3-F1
#
_entry.id   AF-A0A0F9LBM3-F1
#
_cell.length_a   1.000
_cell.length_b   1.000
_cell.length_c   1.000
_cell.angle_alpha   90.00
_cell.angle_beta   90.00
_cell.angle_gamma   90.00
#
_symmetry.space_group_name_H-M   'P 1'
#
loop_
_entity.id
_entity.type
_entity.pdbx_description
1 polymer ?
#
loop_
_entity_poly.entity_id
_entity_poly.type
_entity_poly.pdbx_seq_one_letter_code
_entity_poly.pdbx_strand_id
1 'polypeptide(L)'
;MEHLIRFPVGDWSDDGHGKCHYFIVRSNKPVQELRELHFSCKEKLGFDIGDICRDYEDSELSLDIFDKLQAAGFDIEWNSDPDDDEANTKYSRYFAEMKELTMDPEEVFNLWTDILKFLDPDLNLELTVVESDDINFYGFDEKKRHLNTPGYGVFY
;
A
#
# COMPACT_ATOMS: atom_id res chain seq x y z
N MET A 1 -18.45 -4.29 -16.15
CA MET A 1 -17.31 -3.81 -16.97
C MET A 1 -16.13 -3.80 -16.03
N GLU A 2 -14.97 -4.30 -16.45
CA GLU A 2 -13.78 -4.31 -15.60
C GLU A 2 -12.94 -3.06 -15.84
N HIS A 3 -12.39 -2.49 -14.76
CA HIS A 3 -11.61 -1.26 -14.78
C HIS A 3 -10.19 -1.55 -14.27
N LEU A 4 -9.18 -1.10 -15.00
CA LEU A 4 -7.80 -1.10 -14.50
C LEU A 4 -7.54 0.21 -13.76
N ILE A 5 -7.15 0.10 -12.49
CA ILE A 5 -6.94 1.25 -11.61
C ILE A 5 -5.54 1.17 -11.04
N ARG A 6 -4.80 2.28 -11.13
CA ARG A 6 -3.43 2.42 -10.64
C ARG A 6 -3.44 3.14 -9.29
N PHE A 7 -2.90 2.49 -8.27
CA PHE A 7 -2.74 2.99 -6.91
C PHE A 7 -1.29 3.43 -6.70
N PRO A 8 -1.03 4.72 -6.46
CA PRO A 8 0.28 5.18 -6.04
C PRO A 8 0.43 5.06 -4.52
N VAL A 9 1.49 4.39 -4.06
CA VAL A 9 1.91 4.38 -2.66
C VAL A 9 3.25 5.11 -2.57
N GLY A 10 3.26 6.22 -1.82
CA GLY A 10 4.40 7.15 -1.71
C GLY A 10 4.18 8.44 -2.50
N ASP A 11 5.28 9.05 -2.95
CA ASP A 11 5.33 10.38 -3.54
C ASP A 11 4.84 10.39 -5.00
N TRP A 12 3.52 10.42 -5.19
CA TRP A 12 2.90 10.30 -6.52
C TRP A 12 3.13 11.50 -7.43
N SER A 13 3.30 12.70 -6.85
CA SER A 13 3.49 13.97 -7.57
C SER A 13 4.95 14.22 -7.94
N ASP A 14 5.88 13.42 -7.40
CA ASP A 14 7.32 13.57 -7.59
C ASP A 14 7.80 14.96 -7.15
N ASP A 15 7.13 15.54 -6.15
CA ASP A 15 7.46 16.85 -5.57
C ASP A 15 8.15 16.74 -4.21
N GLY A 16 8.47 15.51 -3.78
CA GLY A 16 9.26 15.18 -2.61
C GLY A 16 10.51 14.34 -2.94
N HIS A 17 10.48 13.05 -2.59
CA HIS A 17 11.63 12.12 -2.64
C HIS A 17 11.65 11.23 -3.89
N GLY A 18 10.67 11.36 -4.77
CA GLY A 18 10.59 10.66 -6.06
C GLY A 18 10.51 9.13 -5.95
N LYS A 19 10.06 8.63 -4.80
CA LYS A 19 9.81 7.21 -4.57
C LYS A 19 8.31 6.97 -4.47
N CYS A 20 7.77 6.33 -5.50
CA CYS A 20 6.39 5.89 -5.54
C CYS A 20 6.34 4.46 -6.10
N HIS A 21 5.68 3.56 -5.37
CA HIS A 21 5.34 2.23 -5.85
C HIS A 21 3.95 2.26 -6.45
N TYR A 22 3.79 1.64 -7.61
CA TYR A 22 2.51 1.61 -8.31
C TYR A 22 1.95 0.20 -8.33
N PHE A 23 0.80 0.04 -7.73
CA PHE A 23 0.01 -1.18 -7.79
C PHE A 23 -1.10 -1.01 -8.82
N ILE A 24 -1.34 -2.03 -9.64
CA ILE A 24 -2.43 -2.01 -10.63
C ILE A 24 -3.43 -3.08 -10.23
N VAL A 25 -4.70 -2.73 -10.18
CA VAL A 25 -5.77 -3.65 -9.84
C VAL A 25 -6.83 -3.70 -10.93
N ARG A 26 -7.46 -4.86 -11.10
CA ARG A 26 -8.75 -4.99 -11.78
C ARG A 26 -9.85 -4.72 -10.76
N SER A 27 -10.76 -3.81 -11.09
CA SER A 27 -11.92 -3.47 -10.27
C SER A 27 -13.22 -3.70 -11.02
N ASN A 28 -14.23 -4.17 -10.29
CA ASN A 28 -15.62 -4.22 -10.78
C ASN A 28 -16.32 -2.85 -10.76
N LYS A 29 -15.69 -1.82 -10.19
CA LYS A 29 -16.23 -0.46 -10.06
C LYS A 29 -15.29 0.58 -10.72
N PRO A 30 -15.82 1.70 -11.24
CA PRO A 30 -15.00 2.74 -11.86
C PRO A 30 -14.22 3.54 -10.81
N VAL A 31 -13.11 4.17 -11.21
CA VAL A 31 -12.22 4.95 -10.31
C VAL A 31 -12.95 6.06 -9.55
N GLN A 32 -14.03 6.61 -10.11
CA GLN A 32 -14.85 7.62 -9.43
C GLN A 32 -15.49 7.04 -8.16
N GLU A 33 -16.04 5.82 -8.20
CA GLU A 33 -16.64 5.20 -7.01
C GLU A 33 -15.59 4.89 -5.94
N LEU A 34 -14.40 4.42 -6.34
CA LEU A 34 -13.31 4.18 -5.39
C LEU A 34 -12.83 5.46 -4.70
N ARG A 35 -12.87 6.61 -5.39
CA ARG A 35 -12.54 7.91 -4.79
C ARG A 35 -13.59 8.33 -3.77
N GLU A 36 -14.88 8.15 -4.07
CA GLU A 36 -15.95 8.42 -3.10
C GLU A 36 -15.80 7.54 -1.85
N LEU A 37 -15.45 6.25 -2.02
CA LEU A 37 -15.13 5.36 -0.90
C LEU A 37 -13.93 5.87 -0.10
N HIS A 38 -12.83 6.23 -0.76
CA HIS A 38 -11.65 6.80 -0.10
C HIS A 38 -12.01 8.02 0.76
N PHE A 39 -12.78 8.97 0.23
CA PHE A 39 -13.22 10.15 0.97
C PHE A 39 -14.19 9.82 2.12
N SER A 40 -15.03 8.79 1.95
CA SER A 40 -15.99 8.39 2.99
C SER A 40 -15.35 7.79 4.24
N CYS A 41 -14.08 7.34 4.15
CA CYS A 41 -13.33 6.77 5.27
C CYS A 41 -13.35 7.68 6.50
N LYS A 42 -13.18 8.98 6.30
CA LYS A 42 -13.17 9.96 7.40
C LYS A 42 -14.48 9.99 8.19
N GLU A 43 -15.61 9.91 7.49
CA GLU A 43 -16.93 9.92 8.14
C GLU A 43 -17.26 8.57 8.80
N LYS A 44 -16.75 7.47 8.24
CA LYS A 44 -17.09 6.09 8.67
C LYS A 44 -16.16 5.53 9.74
N LEU A 45 -14.88 5.83 9.64
CA LEU A 45 -13.80 5.29 10.49
C LEU A 45 -13.11 6.38 11.33
N GLY A 46 -13.36 7.66 11.06
CA GLY A 46 -12.85 8.76 11.87
C GLY A 46 -11.40 9.16 11.59
N PHE A 47 -10.84 8.75 10.44
CA PHE A 47 -9.52 9.17 9.95
C PHE A 47 -9.51 9.22 8.41
N ASP A 48 -8.60 10.00 7.83
CA ASP A 48 -8.43 10.07 6.38
C ASP A 48 -7.43 8.99 5.94
N ILE A 49 -7.69 8.26 4.84
CA ILE A 49 -6.78 7.20 4.39
C ILE A 49 -5.38 7.77 4.10
N GLY A 50 -5.30 9.02 3.63
CA GLY A 50 -4.04 9.73 3.41
C GLY A 50 -3.27 10.09 4.68
N ASP A 51 -3.79 9.80 5.87
CA ASP A 51 -3.07 9.94 7.14
C ASP A 51 -2.25 8.69 7.50
N ILE A 52 -2.35 7.59 6.73
CA ILE A 52 -1.52 6.38 6.90
C ILE A 52 -0.13 6.65 6.33
N CYS A 53 0.92 6.54 7.16
CA CYS A 53 2.32 6.69 6.75
C CYS A 53 2.55 7.99 5.93
N ARG A 54 2.04 9.10 6.47
CA ARG A 54 1.83 10.35 5.73
C ARG A 54 3.09 11.19 5.62
N ASP A 55 3.86 11.22 6.71
CA ASP A 55 4.95 12.17 6.88
C ASP A 55 6.30 11.62 6.38
N TYR A 56 7.30 12.48 6.34
CA TYR A 56 8.65 12.08 5.94
C TYR A 56 9.24 11.07 6.93
N GLU A 57 9.79 9.97 6.41
CA GLU A 57 10.29 8.83 7.21
C GLU A 57 9.22 8.20 8.13
N ASP A 58 7.94 8.47 7.87
CA ASP A 58 6.81 7.85 8.55
C ASP A 58 6.48 6.52 7.88
N SER A 59 7.14 5.46 8.34
CA SER A 59 6.80 4.10 7.95
C SER A 59 5.83 3.45 8.93
N GLU A 60 5.19 4.18 9.85
CA GLU A 60 4.47 3.54 10.96
C GLU A 60 2.97 3.77 10.91
N LEU A 61 2.21 2.71 11.22
CA LEU A 61 0.78 2.89 11.48
C LEU A 61 0.58 3.53 12.85
N SER A 62 0.06 4.77 12.87
CA SER A 62 -0.23 5.45 14.13
C SER A 62 -1.21 4.66 15.01
N LEU A 63 -0.99 4.69 16.34
CA LEU A 63 -1.84 3.99 17.31
C LEU A 63 -3.31 4.43 17.25
N ASP A 64 -3.57 5.71 16.94
CA ASP A 64 -4.94 6.23 16.78
C ASP A 64 -5.66 5.57 15.59
N ILE A 65 -4.98 5.43 14.45
CA ILE A 65 -5.55 4.73 13.28
C ILE A 65 -5.70 3.24 13.57
N PHE A 66 -4.70 2.62 14.20
CA PHE A 66 -4.76 1.20 14.61
C PHE A 66 -5.97 0.91 15.51
N ASP A 67 -6.17 1.71 16.56
CA ASP A 67 -7.30 1.55 17.48
C ASP A 67 -8.66 1.72 16.77
N LYS A 68 -8.76 2.66 15.82
CA LYS A 68 -9.97 2.86 15.00
C LYS A 68 -10.25 1.68 14.09
N LEU A 69 -9.22 1.10 13.46
CA LEU A 69 -9.34 -0.08 12.60
C LEU A 69 -9.74 -1.32 13.42
N GLN A 70 -9.11 -1.55 14.57
CA GLN A 70 -9.48 -2.62 15.51
C GLN A 70 -10.93 -2.47 15.99
N ALA A 71 -11.36 -1.25 16.33
CA ALA A 71 -12.75 -0.98 16.72
C ALA A 71 -13.76 -1.22 15.58
N ALA A 72 -13.33 -1.07 14.32
CA ALA A 72 -14.12 -1.39 13.14
C ALA A 72 -14.12 -2.88 12.78
N GLY A 73 -13.34 -3.71 13.50
CA GLY A 73 -13.28 -5.16 13.32
C GLY A 73 -12.24 -5.65 12.32
N PHE A 74 -11.25 -4.82 11.98
CA PHE A 74 -10.10 -5.27 11.20
C PHE A 74 -9.20 -6.17 12.03
N ASP A 75 -8.81 -7.31 11.47
CA ASP A 75 -7.85 -8.22 12.08
C ASP A 75 -6.44 -7.82 11.64
N ILE A 76 -5.87 -6.85 12.35
CA ILE A 76 -4.48 -6.41 12.13
C ILE A 76 -3.63 -7.15 13.15
N GLU A 77 -2.95 -8.20 12.68
CA GLU A 77 -2.01 -8.95 13.51
C GLU A 77 -0.83 -8.06 13.89
N TRP A 78 -0.59 -7.94 15.19
CA TRP A 78 0.65 -7.37 15.69
C TRP A 78 1.75 -8.38 15.39
N ASN A 79 2.77 -7.99 14.64
CA ASN A 79 3.93 -8.85 14.40
C ASN A 79 4.76 -8.91 15.69
N SER A 80 4.30 -9.72 16.66
CA SER A 80 5.01 -9.95 17.90
C SER A 80 6.12 -10.94 17.62
N ASP A 81 7.35 -10.55 17.93
CA ASP A 81 8.49 -11.44 17.95
C ASP A 81 8.17 -12.65 18.84
N PRO A 82 8.16 -13.89 18.30
CA PRO A 82 7.70 -15.06 19.02
C PRO A 82 8.59 -15.46 20.22
N ASP A 83 9.78 -14.84 20.37
CA ASP A 83 10.69 -15.05 21.50
C ASP A 83 10.46 -14.07 22.68
N ASP A 84 9.44 -13.19 22.61
CA ASP A 84 9.10 -12.26 23.70
C ASP A 84 8.03 -12.84 24.65
N ASP A 85 8.49 -13.56 25.67
CA ASP A 85 7.67 -14.17 26.75
C ASP A 85 6.82 -13.15 27.55
N GLU A 86 7.05 -11.83 27.39
CA GLU A 86 6.29 -10.76 28.07
C GLU A 86 5.05 -10.27 27.29
N ALA A 87 4.86 -10.71 26.04
CA ALA A 87 3.81 -10.24 25.13
C ALA A 87 2.37 -10.53 25.60
N ASN A 88 2.17 -11.41 26.59
CA ASN A 88 0.86 -11.96 26.98
C ASN A 88 0.18 -11.28 28.19
N THR A 89 0.60 -10.08 28.58
CA THR A 89 -0.08 -9.30 29.63
C THR A 89 -0.64 -7.98 29.10
N LYS A 90 -1.66 -7.44 29.76
CA LYS A 90 -2.25 -6.11 29.50
C LYS A 90 -1.20 -4.96 29.48
N TYR A 91 0.00 -5.21 30.03
CA TYR A 91 1.13 -4.30 30.06
C TYR A 91 2.11 -4.46 28.88
N SER A 92 1.96 -5.47 28.01
CA SER A 92 2.77 -5.61 26.79
C SER A 92 2.50 -4.49 25.79
N ARG A 93 1.29 -3.91 25.76
CA ARG A 93 0.96 -2.71 24.97
C ARG A 93 1.87 -1.50 25.27
N TYR A 94 2.46 -1.41 26.47
CA TYR A 94 3.32 -0.30 26.90
C TYR A 94 4.82 -0.55 26.62
N PHE A 95 5.25 -1.82 26.51
CA PHE A 95 6.61 -2.18 26.07
C PHE A 95 6.69 -2.43 24.56
N ALA A 96 5.56 -2.75 23.93
CA ALA A 96 5.31 -2.73 22.50
C ALA A 96 5.34 -1.32 21.90
N GLU A 97 5.36 -0.26 22.73
CA GLU A 97 5.63 1.13 22.32
C GLU A 97 7.00 1.33 21.64
N MET A 98 7.88 0.30 21.62
CA MET A 98 9.21 0.35 20.99
C MET A 98 9.40 -0.57 19.77
N LYS A 99 8.40 -1.36 19.36
CA LYS A 99 8.42 -2.09 18.09
C LYS A 99 7.29 -1.58 17.20
N GLU A 100 7.60 -0.43 16.63
CA GLU A 100 6.97 0.28 15.52
C GLU A 100 6.26 -0.69 14.55
N LEU A 101 4.95 -0.49 14.32
CA LEU A 101 4.18 -1.15 13.25
C LEU A 101 4.67 -0.59 11.90
N THR A 102 5.91 -0.90 11.56
CA THR A 102 6.53 -0.47 10.31
C THR A 102 5.82 -1.15 9.15
N MET A 103 5.34 -0.35 8.21
CA MET A 103 4.66 -0.77 7.00
C MET A 103 5.56 -0.53 5.80
N ASP A 104 5.71 -1.55 4.96
CA ASP A 104 6.23 -1.41 3.62
C ASP A 104 5.13 -0.94 2.63
N PRO A 105 5.49 -0.57 1.38
CA PRO A 105 4.50 -0.12 0.41
C PRO A 105 3.40 -1.13 0.07
N GLU A 106 3.67 -2.42 0.16
CA GLU A 106 2.69 -3.49 -0.09
C GLU A 106 1.71 -3.60 1.07
N GLU A 107 2.19 -3.49 2.31
CA GLU A 107 1.34 -3.44 3.51
C GLU A 107 0.41 -2.23 3.50
N VAL A 108 0.92 -1.04 3.13
CA VAL A 108 0.09 0.18 2.98
C VAL A 108 -0.97 -0.02 1.89
N PHE A 109 -0.58 -0.59 0.75
CA PHE A 109 -1.51 -0.88 -0.34
C PHE A 109 -2.61 -1.86 0.09
N ASN A 110 -2.24 -2.95 0.76
CA ASN A 110 -3.17 -3.96 1.23
C ASN A 110 -4.19 -3.34 2.19
N LEU A 111 -3.71 -2.62 3.21
CA LEU A 111 -4.58 -1.92 4.16
C LEU A 111 -5.52 -0.93 3.47
N TRP A 112 -5.02 -0.13 2.52
CA TRP A 112 -5.85 0.79 1.74
C TRP A 112 -6.97 0.04 1.01
N THR A 113 -6.65 -1.04 0.28
CA THR A 113 -7.69 -1.80 -0.45
C THR A 113 -8.67 -2.50 0.47
N ASP A 114 -8.24 -2.97 1.63
CA ASP A 114 -9.11 -3.61 2.62
C ASP A 114 -10.07 -2.60 3.26
N ILE A 115 -9.62 -1.36 3.51
CA ILE A 115 -10.50 -0.26 3.91
C ILE A 115 -11.58 -0.02 2.85
N LEU A 116 -11.21 0.03 1.56
CA LEU A 116 -12.19 0.23 0.49
C LEU A 116 -13.21 -0.91 0.41
N LYS A 117 -12.78 -2.16 0.56
CA LYS A 117 -13.67 -3.35 0.57
C LYS A 117 -14.54 -3.39 1.82
N PHE A 118 -14.07 -2.89 2.96
CA PHE A 118 -14.86 -2.74 4.17
C PHE A 118 -15.98 -1.71 3.99
N LEU A 119 -15.65 -0.57 3.37
CA LEU A 119 -16.62 0.50 3.10
C LEU A 119 -17.67 0.09 2.06
N ASP A 120 -17.35 -0.87 1.21
CA ASP A 120 -18.21 -1.42 0.17
C ASP A 120 -17.98 -2.92 -0.04
N PRO A 121 -18.76 -3.78 0.64
CA PRO A 121 -18.59 -5.23 0.56
C PRO A 121 -18.80 -5.84 -0.83
N ASP A 122 -19.43 -5.11 -1.77
CA ASP A 122 -19.61 -5.53 -3.16
C ASP A 122 -18.41 -5.15 -4.05
N LEU A 123 -17.44 -4.39 -3.53
CA LEU A 123 -16.21 -4.02 -4.23
C LEU A 123 -15.30 -5.25 -4.34
N ASN A 124 -14.88 -5.54 -5.57
CA ASN A 124 -13.84 -6.51 -5.84
C ASN A 124 -12.61 -5.81 -6.44
N LEU A 125 -11.44 -6.05 -5.83
CA LEU A 125 -10.15 -5.56 -6.28
C LEU A 125 -9.18 -6.74 -6.36
N GLU A 126 -8.71 -7.03 -7.58
CA GLU A 126 -7.73 -8.08 -7.84
C GLU A 126 -6.41 -7.44 -8.27
N LEU A 127 -5.34 -7.63 -7.47
CA LEU A 127 -4.00 -7.19 -7.83
C LEU A 127 -3.60 -7.88 -9.15
N THR A 128 -3.24 -7.08 -10.14
CA THR A 128 -2.79 -7.58 -11.43
C THR A 128 -1.39 -7.05 -11.68
N VAL A 129 -0.46 -7.97 -11.90
CA VAL A 129 0.75 -7.63 -12.62
C VAL A 129 0.30 -7.47 -14.06
N VAL A 130 0.39 -6.26 -14.60
CA VAL A 130 0.31 -6.10 -16.05
C VAL A 130 1.60 -6.73 -16.57
N GLU A 131 1.56 -8.03 -16.86
CA GLU A 131 2.64 -8.69 -17.59
C GLU A 131 2.76 -7.96 -18.92
N SER A 132 3.78 -7.12 -19.02
CA SER A 132 4.18 -6.50 -20.27
C SER A 132 5.52 -7.08 -20.66
N ASP A 133 5.60 -7.62 -21.87
CA ASP A 133 6.88 -7.97 -22.46
C ASP A 133 7.72 -6.70 -22.60
N ASP A 134 8.88 -6.68 -21.95
CA ASP A 134 9.88 -5.66 -22.21
C ASP A 134 10.47 -5.88 -23.60
N ILE A 135 10.69 -4.79 -24.33
CA ILE A 135 11.52 -4.87 -25.54
C ILE A 135 12.97 -5.25 -25.19
N ASN A 136 13.39 -4.95 -23.95
CA ASN A 136 14.68 -5.30 -23.40
C ASN A 136 14.70 -6.73 -22.88
N PHE A 137 15.85 -7.38 -23.01
CA PHE A 137 16.09 -8.72 -22.46
C PHE A 137 17.54 -8.82 -21.96
N TYR A 138 17.77 -9.72 -21.01
CA TYR A 138 19.09 -9.91 -20.41
C TYR A 138 20.07 -10.59 -21.39
N GLY A 139 21.29 -10.06 -21.46
CA GLY A 139 22.37 -10.68 -22.23
C GLY A 139 22.17 -10.60 -23.74
N PHE A 140 22.32 -11.74 -24.40
CA PHE A 140 22.21 -11.86 -25.86
C PHE A 140 21.06 -12.78 -26.25
N ASP A 141 20.37 -12.46 -27.35
CA ASP A 141 19.39 -13.35 -27.95
C ASP A 141 20.06 -14.54 -28.67
N GLU A 142 19.25 -15.45 -29.21
CA GLU A 142 19.71 -16.62 -29.97
C GLU A 142 20.59 -16.26 -31.19
N LYS A 143 20.49 -15.02 -31.68
CA LYS A 143 21.29 -14.48 -32.80
C LYS A 143 22.51 -13.71 -32.31
N LYS A 144 22.84 -13.78 -31.02
CA LYS A 144 23.94 -13.06 -30.36
C LYS A 144 23.82 -11.53 -30.43
N ARG A 145 22.59 -11.00 -30.36
CA ARG A 145 22.32 -9.54 -30.33
C ARG A 145 21.95 -9.09 -28.93
N HIS A 146 22.37 -7.90 -28.55
CA HIS A 146 21.99 -7.21 -27.31
C HIS A 146 21.24 -5.92 -27.64
N LEU A 147 20.25 -5.54 -26.84
CA LEU A 147 19.46 -4.34 -27.05
C LEU A 147 19.93 -3.22 -26.10
N ASN A 148 20.57 -2.19 -26.66
CA ASN A 148 20.98 -0.99 -25.93
C ASN A 148 19.78 -0.05 -25.77
N THR A 149 19.52 0.40 -24.54
CA THR A 149 18.42 1.35 -24.25
C THR A 149 18.86 2.79 -24.52
N PRO A 150 18.09 3.57 -25.31
CA PRO A 150 18.38 4.99 -25.51
C PRO A 150 18.01 5.83 -24.29
N GLY A 151 18.59 7.04 -24.18
CA GLY A 151 18.07 8.08 -23.27
C GLY A 151 18.70 8.15 -21.88
N TYR A 152 19.75 7.38 -21.56
CA TYR A 152 20.40 7.46 -20.24
C TYR A 152 20.82 8.90 -19.86
N GLY A 153 21.28 9.70 -20.82
CA GLY A 153 21.71 11.09 -20.58
C GLY A 153 20.61 12.15 -20.61
N VAL A 154 19.32 11.78 -20.66
CA VAL A 154 18.21 12.76 -20.71
C VAL A 154 17.60 13.06 -19.34
N PHE A 155 18.09 12.39 -18.30
CA PHE A 155 17.70 12.61 -16.91
C PHE A 155 18.88 13.25 -16.17
N TYR A 156 18.68 14.44 -15.61
CA TYR A 156 19.67 15.26 -14.89
C TYR A 156 19.15 15.67 -13.51
#